data_AF-A0A0B0NZW0-F1
#
_entry.id   AF-A0A0B0NZW0-F1
#
_cell.length_a   1.000
_cell.length_b   1.000
_cell.length_c   1.000
_cell.angle_alpha   90.00
_cell.angle_beta   90.00
_cell.angle_gamma   90.00
#
_symmetry.space_group_name_H-M   'P 1'
#
loop_
_entity.id
_entity.type
_entity.pdbx_description
1 polymer ?
#
loop_
_entity_poly.entity_id
_entity_poly.type
_entity_poly.pdbx_seq_one_letter_code
_entity_poly.pdbx_strand_id
1 'polypeptide(L)'
;MSSSNEQRSHAEALFNVCKQSDPDPDALCLHLAHLLQVCAQPDTRAMAAILLRKLLTRDDSYIWPRLTHSSIKSVLLNQIQVETAQSLSQKLCDTVSELASSILPENGWPELLPSTSKNTMMELCLT
;
A
#
# COMPACT_ATOMS: atom_id res chain seq x y z
N MET A 1 -15.60 -13.73 23.68
CA MET A 1 -14.83 -12.81 22.80
C MET A 1 -13.35 -13.02 23.08
N SER A 2 -12.67 -13.99 22.43
CA SER A 2 -11.22 -14.21 22.63
C SER A 2 -10.48 -14.81 21.43
N SER A 3 -11.10 -15.67 20.61
CA SER A 3 -10.41 -16.38 19.51
C SER A 3 -9.85 -15.46 18.42
N SER A 4 -10.54 -14.37 18.09
CA SER A 4 -10.11 -13.43 17.03
C SER A 4 -8.91 -12.57 17.44
N ASN A 5 -8.71 -12.31 18.74
CA ASN A 5 -7.61 -11.45 19.20
C ASN A 5 -6.28 -12.22 19.24
N GLU A 6 -6.32 -13.49 19.66
CA GLU A 6 -5.16 -14.38 19.63
C GLU A 6 -4.70 -14.66 18.20
N GLN A 7 -5.63 -14.89 17.27
CA GLN A 7 -5.31 -15.06 15.85
C GLN A 7 -4.68 -13.81 15.25
N ARG A 8 -5.19 -12.62 15.58
CA ARG A 8 -4.62 -11.36 15.11
C ARG A 8 -3.22 -11.12 15.67
N SER A 9 -3.06 -11.31 16.98
CA SER A 9 -1.75 -11.18 17.65
C SER A 9 -0.73 -12.18 17.12
N HIS A 10 -1.17 -13.42 16.82
CA HIS A 10 -0.31 -14.43 16.22
C HIS A 10 0.10 -14.06 14.79
N ALA A 11 -0.85 -13.58 13.96
CA ALA A 11 -0.56 -13.13 12.61
C ALA A 11 0.36 -11.88 12.60
N GLU A 12 0.17 -10.95 13.52
CA GLU A 12 1.05 -9.79 13.71
C GLU A 12 2.46 -10.21 14.17
N ALA A 13 2.56 -11.20 15.05
CA ALA A 13 3.85 -11.74 15.49
C ALA A 13 4.59 -12.41 14.32
N LEU A 14 3.91 -13.23 13.52
CA LEU A 14 4.49 -13.84 12.32
C LEU A 14 4.92 -12.78 11.31
N PHE A 15 4.09 -11.75 11.07
CA PHE A 15 4.43 -10.64 10.21
C PHE A 15 5.67 -9.89 10.68
N ASN A 16 5.77 -9.60 11.98
CA ASN A 16 6.94 -8.94 12.57
C ASN A 16 8.20 -9.81 12.49
N VAL A 17 8.05 -11.14 12.67
CA VAL A 17 9.15 -12.08 12.51
C VAL A 17 9.64 -12.10 11.06
N CYS A 18 8.75 -12.19 10.06
CA CYS A 18 9.12 -12.09 8.65
C CYS A 18 9.83 -10.75 8.38
N LYS A 19 9.28 -9.65 8.87
CA LYS A 19 9.89 -8.31 8.74
C LYS A 19 11.30 -8.22 9.34
N GLN A 20 11.57 -8.94 10.43
CA GLN A 20 12.89 -8.94 11.10
C GLN A 20 13.86 -9.97 10.54
N SER A 21 13.34 -11.07 9.99
CA SER A 21 14.14 -12.22 9.54
C SER A 21 14.52 -12.11 8.07
N ASP A 22 13.73 -11.38 7.27
CA ASP A 22 14.05 -11.15 5.87
C ASP A 22 15.16 -10.09 5.73
N PRO A 23 16.29 -10.44 5.09
CA PRO A 23 17.36 -9.48 4.82
C PRO A 23 16.95 -8.43 3.76
N ASP A 24 15.85 -8.66 3.05
CA ASP A 24 15.35 -7.78 2.00
C ASP A 24 13.96 -7.20 2.35
N PRO A 25 13.86 -5.91 2.68
CA PRO A 25 12.58 -5.25 2.97
C PRO A 25 11.64 -5.21 1.75
N ASP A 26 12.15 -5.37 0.52
CA ASP A 26 11.35 -5.40 -0.70
C ASP A 26 10.46 -6.63 -0.79
N ALA A 27 10.95 -7.79 -0.37
CA ALA A 27 10.24 -9.05 -0.48
C ALA A 27 8.86 -8.98 0.20
N LEU A 28 8.81 -8.40 1.40
CA LEU A 28 7.58 -8.25 2.17
C LEU A 28 6.58 -7.30 1.47
N CYS A 29 7.05 -6.12 1.04
CA CYS A 29 6.22 -5.15 0.33
C CYS A 29 5.70 -5.72 -1.00
N LEU A 30 6.55 -6.38 -1.77
CA LEU A 30 6.17 -7.02 -3.04
C LEU A 30 5.17 -8.15 -2.83
N HIS A 31 5.31 -8.93 -1.76
CA HIS A 31 4.36 -9.99 -1.44
C HIS A 31 2.97 -9.42 -1.09
N LEU A 32 2.91 -8.36 -0.27
CA LEU A 32 1.65 -7.66 0.02
C LEU A 32 1.04 -7.03 -1.23
N ALA A 33 1.88 -6.43 -2.08
CA ALA A 33 1.46 -5.84 -3.34
C ALA A 33 0.89 -6.92 -4.28
N HIS A 34 1.52 -8.08 -4.35
CA HIS A 34 1.04 -9.22 -5.14
C HIS A 34 -0.27 -9.79 -4.59
N LEU A 35 -0.42 -9.87 -3.25
CA LEU A 35 -1.66 -10.30 -2.60
C LEU A 35 -2.83 -9.38 -2.97
N LEU A 36 -2.62 -8.07 -3.10
CA LEU A 36 -3.65 -7.15 -3.60
C LEU A 36 -4.16 -7.55 -4.99
N GLN A 37 -3.25 -7.98 -5.88
CA GLN A 37 -3.60 -8.29 -7.28
C GLN A 37 -4.23 -9.67 -7.46
N VAL A 38 -3.76 -10.67 -6.72
CA VAL A 38 -4.16 -12.08 -6.92
C VAL A 38 -5.29 -12.52 -5.99
N CYS A 39 -5.45 -11.88 -4.83
CA CYS A 39 -6.44 -12.32 -3.86
C CYS A 39 -7.85 -11.82 -4.22
N ALA A 40 -8.82 -12.73 -4.32
CA ALA A 40 -10.22 -12.37 -4.53
C ALA A 40 -10.93 -11.90 -3.24
N GLN A 41 -10.38 -12.23 -2.06
CA GLN A 41 -11.02 -11.94 -0.78
C GLN A 41 -10.85 -10.46 -0.41
N PRO A 42 -11.94 -9.69 -0.22
CA PRO A 42 -11.86 -8.25 0.05
C PRO A 42 -11.20 -7.95 1.40
N ASP A 43 -11.42 -8.78 2.42
CA ASP A 43 -10.81 -8.60 3.75
C ASP A 43 -9.28 -8.75 3.70
N THR A 44 -8.79 -9.73 2.93
CA THR A 44 -7.34 -9.95 2.73
C THR A 44 -6.72 -8.79 1.97
N ARG A 45 -7.37 -8.30 0.91
CA ARG A 45 -6.90 -7.14 0.14
C ARG A 45 -6.89 -5.87 1.00
N ALA A 46 -7.95 -5.64 1.77
CA ALA A 46 -8.01 -4.52 2.69
C ALA A 46 -6.87 -4.56 3.73
N MET A 47 -6.59 -5.74 4.29
CA MET A 47 -5.47 -5.91 5.23
C MET A 47 -4.11 -5.66 4.55
N ALA A 48 -3.90 -6.21 3.34
CA ALA A 48 -2.67 -6.00 2.58
C ALA A 48 -2.43 -4.51 2.26
N ALA A 49 -3.49 -3.77 1.88
CA ALA A 49 -3.41 -2.33 1.65
C ALA A 49 -3.07 -1.55 2.93
N ILE A 50 -3.66 -1.92 4.07
CA ILE A 50 -3.37 -1.29 5.37
C ILE A 50 -1.91 -1.53 5.78
N LEU A 51 -1.42 -2.76 5.64
CA LEU A 51 -0.04 -3.10 5.95
C LEU A 51 0.94 -2.39 5.02
N LEU A 52 0.66 -2.35 3.71
CA LEU A 52 1.44 -1.58 2.76
C LEU A 52 1.50 -0.11 3.15
N ARG A 53 0.36 0.51 3.44
CA ARG A 53 0.32 1.89 3.91
C ARG A 53 1.28 2.11 5.07
N LYS A 54 1.22 1.29 6.13
CA LYS A 54 2.11 1.41 7.29
C LYS A 54 3.61 1.28 6.98
N LEU A 55 3.98 0.56 5.91
CA LEU A 55 5.37 0.41 5.47
C LEU A 55 5.83 1.58 4.58
N LEU A 56 4.88 2.18 3.86
CA LEU A 56 5.09 3.24 2.88
C LEU A 56 4.96 4.64 3.48
N THR A 57 4.11 4.84 4.49
CA THR A 57 3.91 6.13 5.17
C THR A 57 4.81 6.24 6.40
N ARG A 58 5.04 7.47 6.88
CA ARG A 58 5.92 7.77 8.03
C ARG A 58 5.30 7.34 9.37
N ASP A 59 5.02 6.05 9.50
CA ASP A 59 4.70 5.39 10.76
C ASP A 59 5.96 4.70 11.33
N ASP A 60 5.80 3.95 12.43
CA ASP A 60 6.87 3.19 13.11
C ASP A 60 7.68 2.23 12.21
N SER A 61 7.21 1.98 10.99
CA SER A 61 7.75 0.99 10.05
C SER A 61 8.11 1.56 8.68
N TYR A 62 8.39 2.86 8.59
CA TYR A 62 8.74 3.52 7.34
C TYR A 62 10.00 2.93 6.70
N ILE A 63 9.82 2.11 5.66
CA ILE A 63 10.90 1.43 4.93
C ILE A 63 11.04 1.91 3.48
N TRP A 64 10.12 2.75 2.99
CA TRP A 64 10.11 3.27 1.62
C TRP A 64 11.47 3.71 1.06
N PRO A 65 12.34 4.46 1.77
CA PRO A 65 13.62 4.90 1.21
C PRO A 65 14.58 3.76 0.86
N ARG A 66 14.36 2.56 1.44
CA ARG A 66 15.18 1.37 1.24
C ARG A 66 14.58 0.39 0.22
N LEU A 67 13.39 0.71 -0.30
CA LEU A 67 12.66 -0.18 -1.20
C LEU A 67 12.92 0.10 -2.68
N THR A 68 12.68 -0.90 -3.53
CA THR A 68 12.58 -0.75 -4.99
C THR A 68 11.25 -0.09 -5.35
N HIS A 69 11.29 1.24 -5.56
CA HIS A 69 10.08 2.04 -5.77
C HIS A 69 9.29 1.69 -7.04
N SER A 70 9.94 1.31 -8.14
CA SER A 70 9.30 1.14 -9.45
C SER A 70 8.18 0.09 -9.46
N SER A 71 8.46 -1.08 -8.87
CA SER A 71 7.50 -2.18 -8.78
C SER A 71 6.29 -1.80 -7.92
N ILE A 72 6.52 -1.21 -6.75
CA ILE A 72 5.45 -0.83 -5.83
C ILE A 72 4.58 0.27 -6.44
N LYS A 73 5.18 1.31 -7.04
CA LYS A 73 4.45 2.38 -7.74
C LYS A 73 3.52 1.80 -8.80
N SER A 74 4.06 0.93 -9.66
CA SER A 74 3.30 0.28 -10.74
C SER A 74 2.13 -0.55 -10.19
N VAL A 75 2.35 -1.31 -9.11
CA VAL A 75 1.29 -2.11 -8.49
C VAL A 75 0.20 -1.21 -7.89
N LEU A 76 0.56 -0.16 -7.16
CA LEU A 76 -0.40 0.76 -6.55
C LEU A 76 -1.28 1.44 -7.60
N LEU A 77 -0.65 1.97 -8.68
CA LEU A 77 -1.38 2.63 -9.76
C LEU A 77 -2.30 1.65 -10.50
N ASN A 78 -1.83 0.43 -10.79
CA ASN A 78 -2.65 -0.60 -11.44
C ASN A 78 -3.81 -1.03 -10.54
N GLN A 79 -3.58 -1.20 -9.23
CA GLN A 79 -4.63 -1.59 -8.31
C GLN A 79 -5.71 -0.52 -8.16
N ILE A 80 -5.36 0.76 -8.11
CA ILE A 80 -6.36 1.85 -8.10
C ILE A 80 -7.28 1.79 -9.34
N GLN A 81 -6.76 1.37 -10.49
CA GLN A 81 -7.53 1.26 -11.74
C GLN A 81 -8.40 0.01 -11.83
N VAL A 82 -7.92 -1.12 -11.30
CA VAL A 82 -8.62 -2.43 -11.41
C VAL A 82 -9.56 -2.68 -10.23
N GLU A 83 -9.34 -2.00 -9.10
CA GLU A 83 -10.11 -2.22 -7.87
C GLU A 83 -11.58 -1.80 -8.05
N THR A 84 -12.49 -2.74 -7.78
CA THR A 84 -13.94 -2.52 -7.89
C THR A 84 -14.54 -2.03 -6.58
N ALA A 85 -13.89 -2.28 -5.46
CA ALA A 85 -14.32 -1.78 -4.16
C ALA A 85 -13.89 -0.33 -3.98
N GLN A 86 -14.83 0.61 -4.11
CA GLN A 86 -14.61 2.05 -3.92
C GLN A 86 -13.90 2.37 -2.60
N SER A 87 -14.27 1.69 -1.51
CA SER A 87 -13.65 1.89 -0.19
C SER A 87 -12.17 1.48 -0.14
N LEU A 88 -11.76 0.51 -0.95
CA LEU A 88 -10.36 0.09 -1.06
C LEU A 88 -9.60 0.99 -2.03
N SER A 89 -10.21 1.36 -3.16
CA SER A 89 -9.65 2.32 -4.12
C SER A 89 -9.34 3.66 -3.45
N GLN A 90 -10.27 4.20 -2.65
CA GLN A 90 -10.02 5.41 -1.85
C GLN A 90 -8.84 5.25 -0.89
N LYS A 91 -8.76 4.14 -0.13
CA LYS A 91 -7.62 3.88 0.77
C LYS A 91 -6.28 3.81 0.04
N LEU A 92 -6.25 3.19 -1.14
CA LEU A 92 -5.05 3.12 -1.97
C LEU A 92 -4.68 4.51 -2.50
N CYS A 93 -5.67 5.29 -2.95
CA CYS A 93 -5.47 6.67 -3.40
C CYS A 93 -4.93 7.56 -2.28
N ASP A 94 -5.47 7.47 -1.06
CA ASP A 94 -4.98 8.17 0.12
C ASP A 94 -3.53 7.80 0.43
N THR A 95 -3.22 6.49 0.36
CA THR A 95 -1.86 5.98 0.59
C THR A 95 -0.88 6.52 -0.45
N VAL A 96 -1.25 6.51 -1.74
CA VAL A 96 -0.44 7.08 -2.81
C VAL A 96 -0.26 8.58 -2.62
N SER A 97 -1.30 9.31 -2.23
CA SER A 97 -1.26 10.76 -2.00
C SER A 97 -0.36 11.12 -0.83
N GLU A 98 -0.45 10.39 0.28
CA GLU A 98 0.38 10.57 1.47
C GLU A 98 1.86 10.23 1.16
N LEU A 99 2.08 9.11 0.47
CA LEU A 99 3.41 8.72 0.00
C LEU A 99 3.99 9.77 -0.96
N ALA A 100 3.22 10.22 -1.93
CA ALA A 100 3.62 11.26 -2.89
C ALA A 100 4.02 12.55 -2.18
N SER A 101 3.24 12.97 -1.17
CA SER A 101 3.55 14.14 -0.34
C SER A 101 4.89 13.96 0.41
N SER A 102 5.19 12.74 0.86
CA SER A 102 6.44 12.43 1.56
C SER A 102 7.69 12.47 0.66
N ILE A 103 7.55 12.18 -0.64
CA ILE A 103 8.66 12.14 -1.63
C ILE A 103 8.65 13.28 -2.64
N LEU A 104 7.64 14.15 -2.57
CA LEU A 104 7.54 15.39 -3.33
C LEU A 104 8.81 16.26 -3.22
N PRO A 105 9.43 16.42 -2.02
CA PRO A 105 10.62 17.25 -1.88
C PRO A 105 11.82 16.75 -2.70
N GLU A 106 11.85 15.46 -3.03
CA GLU A 106 12.95 14.80 -3.75
C GLU A 106 12.63 14.57 -5.24
N ASN A 107 11.49 15.09 -5.73
CA ASN A 107 10.97 14.82 -7.08
C ASN A 107 10.85 13.30 -7.37
N GLY A 108 10.59 12.51 -6.33
CA GLY A 108 10.71 11.06 -6.36
C GLY A 108 9.59 10.34 -7.13
N TRP A 109 8.56 11.03 -7.60
CA TRP A 109 7.43 10.43 -8.33
C TRP A 109 6.93 11.30 -9.49
N PRO A 110 7.74 11.45 -10.56
CA PRO A 110 7.38 12.29 -11.70
C PRO A 110 6.15 11.79 -12.46
N GLU A 111 5.82 10.50 -12.38
CA GLU A 111 4.62 9.91 -13.02
C GLU A 111 3.30 10.48 -12.46
N LEU A 112 3.31 11.06 -11.27
CA LEU A 112 2.15 11.76 -10.68
C LEU A 112 2.01 13.21 -11.18
N LEU A 113 3.02 13.78 -11.84
CA LEU A 113 3.07 15.21 -12.16
C LEU A 113 2.31 15.62 -13.45
N PRO A 114 2.12 14.80 -14.51
CA PRO A 114 1.26 15.18 -15.63
C PRO A 114 -0.23 14.85 -15.46
N SER A 115 -0.66 14.25 -14.34
CA SER A 115 -2.09 14.01 -14.04
C SER A 115 -2.73 15.12 -13.20
N THR A 116 -2.00 16.21 -12.96
CA THR A 116 -2.52 17.45 -12.35
C THR A 116 -3.24 18.37 -13.36
N SER A 117 -3.37 17.97 -14.62
CA SER A 117 -4.28 18.62 -15.57
C SER A 117 -5.74 18.20 -15.31
N LYS A 118 -6.28 18.73 -14.20
CA LYS A 118 -7.67 19.18 -14.02
C LYS A 118 -8.80 18.28 -14.59
N ASN A 119 -9.12 17.15 -13.97
CA ASN A 119 -10.51 16.70 -13.75
C ASN A 119 -10.64 15.30 -13.12
N THR A 120 -9.71 14.38 -13.38
CA THR A 120 -10.00 12.95 -13.19
C THR A 120 -9.77 12.42 -11.76
N MET A 121 -8.86 13.03 -10.98
CA MET A 121 -8.55 12.54 -9.62
C MET A 121 -9.65 12.89 -8.60
N MET A 122 -10.45 13.93 -8.86
CA MET A 122 -11.64 14.23 -8.05
C MET A 122 -12.84 13.35 -8.45
N GLU A 123 -13.00 12.98 -9.73
CA GLU A 123 -14.08 12.08 -10.17
C GLU A 123 -13.95 10.65 -9.60
N LEU A 124 -12.71 10.14 -9.46
CA LEU A 124 -12.45 8.80 -8.92
C LEU A 124 -12.64 8.69 -7.39
N CYS A 125 -12.56 9.80 -6.66
CA CYS A 125 -12.80 9.81 -5.21
C CYS A 125 -14.25 10.15 -4.83
N LEU A 126 -15.06 10.73 -5.74
CA LEU A 126 -16.42 11.22 -5.46
C LEU A 126 -17.55 10.37 -6.06
N THR A 127 -17.26 9.31 -6.80
CA THR A 127 -18.27 8.34 -7.29
C THR A 127 -18.14 7.03 -6.54
#